data_AF-A0A9P1P1K8-F1
#
_entry.id   AF-A0A9P1P1K8-F1
#
_cell.length_a   1.000
_cell.length_b   1.000
_cell.length_c   1.000
_cell.angle_alpha   90.00
_cell.angle_beta   90.00
_cell.angle_gamma   90.00
#
_symmetry.space_group_name_H-M   'P 1'
#
loop_
_entity.id
_entity.type
_entity.pdbx_description
1 polymer ?
#
loop_
_entity_poly.entity_id
_entity_poly.type
_entity_poly.pdbx_seq_one_letter_code
_entity_poly.pdbx_strand_id
1 'polypeptide(L)'
;MLNTYGVENFPSEVRTTRLDTDDMISKDFFDKINSVVLEKNTYQLLISFPGGANYDSETGLFYYSSYPENPFITLCHKNQTPNEFKCVYDQMHTVFHKVAQKNLYIRTHTPMWCSVIHTSNLANHSLRQNNKLALASESCPNRIFGIDLITKEKTMHYKEFLSAIHNRLKPKYYVEIGIRQGAALGLSKAMSIGIDPNFTINVEIPSFVKLFRCTSDDFFQNYNLRSEFNNQSCQLSFIDGLHLFEYALRDFRNIETYCESESVVIFDDVRPRNAKEAERKQTGGAWTGDIWKIYYCLKKYRPDLKLSLLQTQPTGLLLVTNLDSKNRNLWESYDQIIEEFLDPEFTVYPTEDYFRQFTMPEEFLNSDTFHNIKSFFDKKFSGVGLATDEDKGCQGQPRTQEVVKQYRQQLQDMMTALEDSSGKYQEAIAKLEKLKTYWSEREQQ
;
A
#
# COMPACT_ATOMS: atom_id res chain seq x y z
N MET A 1 -59.48 30.36 -7.31
CA MET A 1 -58.78 29.58 -8.36
C MET A 1 -59.31 28.16 -8.29
N LEU A 2 -59.81 27.67 -9.43
CA LEU A 2 -60.38 26.34 -9.57
C LEU A 2 -59.32 25.27 -9.31
N ASN A 3 -59.76 24.22 -8.62
CA ASN A 3 -59.07 22.97 -8.38
C ASN A 3 -58.85 22.26 -9.74
N THR A 4 -57.74 22.54 -10.42
CA THR A 4 -57.46 22.07 -11.79
C THR A 4 -57.12 20.58 -11.90
N TYR A 5 -57.20 19.82 -10.81
CA TYR A 5 -56.84 18.39 -10.78
C TYR A 5 -57.97 17.43 -10.37
N GLY A 6 -59.21 17.90 -10.19
CA GLY A 6 -60.38 17.01 -10.04
C GLY A 6 -60.38 16.10 -8.79
N VAL A 7 -59.60 16.43 -7.76
CA VAL A 7 -59.59 15.67 -6.49
C VAL A 7 -60.66 16.25 -5.57
N GLU A 8 -61.85 15.65 -5.53
CA GLU A 8 -62.96 16.07 -4.66
C GLU A 8 -62.65 15.87 -3.15
N ASN A 9 -61.61 15.13 -2.80
CA ASN A 9 -61.17 14.87 -1.43
C ASN A 9 -59.65 14.95 -1.32
N PHE A 10 -59.11 16.15 -1.14
CA PHE A 10 -57.69 16.32 -0.83
C PHE A 10 -57.39 15.72 0.56
N PRO A 11 -56.31 14.96 0.75
CA PRO A 11 -56.05 14.29 2.02
C PRO A 11 -55.97 15.29 3.18
N SER A 12 -56.55 14.92 4.33
CA SER A 12 -56.56 15.75 5.55
C SER A 12 -55.17 15.94 6.15
N GLU A 13 -54.21 15.14 5.71
CA GLU A 13 -52.83 15.12 6.17
C GLU A 13 -51.88 14.99 4.99
N VAL A 14 -50.83 15.81 4.96
CA VAL A 14 -49.77 15.76 3.96
C VAL A 14 -48.43 15.61 4.65
N ARG A 15 -47.55 14.79 4.07
CA ARG A 15 -46.18 14.57 4.52
C ARG A 15 -45.24 14.95 3.40
N THR A 16 -44.30 15.84 3.67
CA THR A 16 -43.39 16.36 2.66
C THR A 16 -41.95 16.22 3.13
N THR A 17 -41.15 15.56 2.30
CA THR A 17 -39.70 15.42 2.47
C THR A 17 -39.03 16.05 1.25
N ARG A 18 -38.02 16.89 1.46
CA ARG A 18 -37.15 17.37 0.38
C ARG A 18 -36.03 16.35 0.17
N LEU A 19 -35.76 16.01 -1.08
CA LEU A 19 -34.64 15.18 -1.48
C LEU A 19 -33.89 15.90 -2.60
N ASP A 20 -32.56 16.00 -2.50
CA ASP A 20 -31.73 16.44 -3.61
C ASP A 20 -31.56 15.29 -4.63
N THR A 21 -31.22 15.62 -5.87
CA THR A 21 -31.20 14.67 -6.99
C THR A 21 -30.12 13.59 -6.89
N ASP A 22 -29.05 13.86 -6.15
CA ASP A 22 -27.92 12.98 -5.91
C ASP A 22 -27.95 12.35 -4.51
N ASP A 23 -28.85 12.79 -3.64
CA ASP A 23 -29.01 12.23 -2.31
C ASP A 23 -29.77 10.90 -2.31
N MET A 24 -29.55 10.09 -1.27
CA MET A 24 -30.18 8.77 -1.13
C MET A 24 -30.95 8.64 0.18
N ILE A 25 -31.99 7.81 0.17
CA ILE A 25 -32.76 7.43 1.37
C ILE A 25 -32.88 5.92 1.47
N SER A 26 -33.04 5.43 2.70
CA SER A 26 -33.17 4.00 2.94
C SER A 26 -34.48 3.49 2.32
N LYS A 27 -34.48 2.23 1.88
CA LYS A 27 -35.66 1.60 1.28
C LYS A 27 -36.91 1.64 2.17
N ASP A 28 -36.71 1.66 3.49
CA ASP A 28 -37.76 1.67 4.51
C ASP A 28 -38.01 3.08 5.09
N PHE A 29 -37.45 4.14 4.49
CA PHE A 29 -37.57 5.52 4.95
C PHE A 29 -39.02 5.98 5.06
N PHE A 30 -39.78 5.86 3.98
CA PHE A 30 -41.18 6.27 3.96
C PHE A 30 -42.08 5.35 4.78
N ASP A 31 -41.75 4.06 4.88
CA ASP A 31 -42.50 3.13 5.74
C ASP A 31 -42.41 3.55 7.21
N LYS A 32 -41.21 3.92 7.67
CA LYS A 32 -41.01 4.44 9.04
C LYS A 32 -41.75 5.75 9.27
N ILE A 33 -41.71 6.67 8.31
CA ILE A 33 -42.48 7.92 8.39
C ILE A 33 -43.98 7.60 8.51
N ASN A 34 -44.51 6.74 7.64
CA ASN A 34 -45.94 6.40 7.60
C ASN A 34 -46.41 5.67 8.86
N SER A 35 -45.52 5.01 9.59
CA SER A 35 -45.86 4.38 10.88
C SER A 35 -46.16 5.39 12.01
N VAL A 36 -45.78 6.66 11.85
CA VAL A 36 -46.00 7.70 12.87
C VAL A 36 -47.42 8.21 12.81
N VAL A 37 -48.18 8.09 13.90
CA VAL A 37 -49.55 8.61 14.00
C VAL A 37 -49.55 10.02 14.58
N LEU A 38 -50.22 10.97 13.90
CA LEU A 38 -50.42 12.31 14.44
C LEU A 38 -51.48 12.29 15.55
N GLU A 39 -51.11 12.82 16.73
CA GLU A 39 -52.07 13.02 17.81
C GLU A 39 -53.19 13.99 17.40
N LYS A 40 -54.37 13.84 18.01
CA LYS A 40 -55.60 14.59 17.66
C LYS A 40 -55.42 16.12 17.58
N ASN A 41 -54.56 16.68 18.43
CA ASN A 41 -54.30 18.13 18.56
C ASN A 41 -52.94 18.58 17.98
N THR A 42 -52.27 17.72 17.20
CA THR A 42 -51.02 18.05 16.51
C THR A 42 -51.30 18.34 15.05
N TYR A 43 -51.08 19.59 14.64
CA TYR A 43 -51.35 20.04 13.27
C TYR A 43 -50.07 20.16 12.43
N GLN A 44 -48.92 20.25 13.10
CA GLN A 44 -47.62 20.28 12.44
C GLN A 44 -46.61 19.45 13.25
N LEU A 45 -46.07 18.41 12.63
CA LEU A 45 -45.04 17.55 13.21
C LEU A 45 -43.85 17.50 12.27
N LEU A 46 -42.66 17.75 12.80
CA LEU A 46 -41.42 17.45 12.13
C LEU A 46 -40.96 16.05 12.53
N ILE A 47 -40.60 15.24 11.54
CA ILE A 47 -39.97 13.93 11.73
C ILE A 47 -38.55 14.00 11.16
N SER A 48 -37.57 13.57 11.95
CA SER A 48 -36.18 13.45 11.52
C SER A 48 -35.58 12.14 12.00
N PHE A 49 -34.73 11.55 11.17
CA PHE A 49 -33.86 10.44 11.55
C PHE A 49 -32.47 11.00 11.84
N PRO A 50 -31.98 11.02 13.09
CA PRO A 50 -30.67 11.60 13.36
C PRO A 50 -29.50 10.82 12.78
N GLY A 51 -29.66 9.53 12.47
CA GLY A 51 -28.60 8.67 11.92
C GLY A 51 -28.66 8.61 10.39
N GLY A 52 -27.57 9.01 9.75
CA GLY A 52 -27.39 8.98 8.30
C GLY A 52 -25.97 8.63 7.89
N ALA A 53 -25.66 8.85 6.62
CA ALA A 53 -24.34 8.61 6.06
C ALA A 53 -23.93 9.73 5.10
N ASN A 54 -22.63 9.84 4.86
CA ASN A 54 -22.07 10.63 3.77
C ASN A 54 -21.31 9.69 2.84
N TYR A 55 -21.64 9.67 1.56
CA TYR A 55 -20.96 8.88 0.54
C TYR A 55 -19.98 9.76 -0.23
N ASP A 56 -18.70 9.47 -0.17
CA ASP A 56 -17.70 10.20 -0.93
C ASP A 56 -17.49 9.52 -2.29
N SER A 57 -17.99 10.16 -3.36
CA SER A 57 -17.96 9.58 -4.71
C SER A 57 -16.55 9.43 -5.28
N GLU A 58 -15.56 10.15 -4.74
CA GLU A 58 -14.17 10.08 -5.18
C GLU A 58 -13.44 8.88 -4.57
N THR A 59 -13.72 8.59 -3.30
CA THR A 59 -13.08 7.47 -2.58
C THR A 59 -13.93 6.20 -2.56
N GLY A 60 -15.22 6.31 -2.89
CA GLY A 60 -16.23 5.25 -2.79
C GLY A 60 -16.52 4.81 -1.35
N LEU A 61 -16.14 5.61 -0.35
CA LEU A 61 -16.33 5.29 1.06
C LEU A 61 -17.61 5.93 1.62
N PHE A 62 -18.26 5.20 2.53
CA PHE A 62 -19.33 5.73 3.36
C PHE A 62 -18.81 6.13 4.74
N TYR A 63 -19.28 7.25 5.25
CA TYR A 63 -18.99 7.73 6.59
C TYR A 63 -20.29 7.85 7.39
N TYR A 64 -20.30 7.38 8.62
CA TYR A 64 -21.45 7.57 9.50
C TYR A 64 -21.59 9.04 9.86
N SER A 65 -22.81 9.57 9.76
CA SER A 65 -23.13 10.93 10.15
C SER A 65 -24.30 10.93 11.10
N SER A 66 -24.24 11.77 12.14
CA SER A 66 -25.35 11.92 13.05
C SER A 66 -25.60 13.37 13.45
N TYR A 67 -26.72 13.90 12.97
CA TYR A 67 -27.23 15.18 13.41
C TYR A 67 -28.76 15.23 13.21
N PRO A 68 -29.54 15.63 14.24
CA PRO A 68 -31.00 15.67 14.17
C PRO A 68 -31.57 16.68 13.16
N GLU A 69 -30.79 17.70 12.83
CA GLU A 69 -31.19 18.82 11.96
C GLU A 69 -30.62 18.66 10.55
N ASN A 70 -30.77 17.46 9.98
CA ASN A 70 -30.31 17.12 8.63
C ASN A 70 -31.27 17.63 7.54
N PRO A 71 -30.86 17.67 6.26
CA PRO A 71 -31.72 18.15 5.18
C PRO A 71 -32.88 17.19 4.82
N PHE A 72 -32.88 15.97 5.34
CA PHE A 72 -33.85 14.89 5.04
C PHE A 72 -35.07 14.87 5.97
N ILE A 73 -35.41 16.02 6.56
CA ILE A 73 -36.57 16.14 7.45
C ILE A 73 -37.89 15.96 6.70
N THR A 74 -38.86 15.40 7.39
CA THR A 74 -40.24 15.29 6.90
C THR A 74 -41.14 16.19 7.71
N LEU A 75 -41.85 17.08 7.02
CA LEU A 75 -42.89 17.90 7.62
C LEU A 75 -44.25 17.22 7.41
N CYS A 76 -44.90 16.83 8.49
CA CYS A 76 -46.29 16.39 8.49
C CYS A 76 -47.19 17.56 8.85
N HIS A 77 -48.18 17.82 8.01
CA HIS A 77 -49.16 18.87 8.20
C HIS A 77 -50.57 18.30 8.13
N LYS A 78 -51.42 18.65 9.10
CA LYS A 78 -52.83 18.28 9.13
C LYS A 78 -53.69 19.53 8.92
N ASN A 79 -54.53 19.50 7.90
CA ASN A 79 -55.39 20.63 7.54
C ASN A 79 -56.38 20.91 8.67
N GLN A 80 -56.45 22.18 9.09
CA GLN A 80 -57.44 22.64 10.08
C GLN A 80 -58.77 22.99 9.41
N THR A 81 -58.74 23.48 8.17
CA THR A 81 -59.89 23.87 7.36
C THR A 81 -59.81 23.18 5.99
N PRO A 82 -60.92 22.65 5.45
CA PRO A 82 -60.94 22.16 4.08
C PRO A 82 -60.55 23.30 3.12
N ASN A 83 -59.55 23.07 2.27
CA ASN A 83 -59.05 23.98 1.22
C ASN A 83 -58.08 25.11 1.63
N GLU A 84 -57.57 25.17 2.87
CA GLU A 84 -56.48 26.09 3.23
C GLU A 84 -55.15 25.32 3.34
N PHE A 85 -54.35 25.34 2.26
CA PHE A 85 -53.09 24.59 2.22
C PHE A 85 -51.88 25.53 2.34
N LYS A 86 -51.04 25.32 3.37
CA LYS A 86 -49.78 26.04 3.62
C LYS A 86 -48.62 25.06 3.71
N CYS A 87 -48.22 24.45 2.59
CA CYS A 87 -47.23 23.36 2.61
C CYS A 87 -45.90 23.69 1.92
N VAL A 88 -45.62 24.97 1.68
CA VAL A 88 -44.28 25.38 1.25
C VAL A 88 -43.66 26.16 2.40
N TYR A 89 -42.71 25.51 3.07
CA TYR A 89 -41.84 26.16 4.04
C TYR A 89 -40.44 26.25 3.43
N ASP A 90 -39.91 27.45 3.28
CA ASP A 90 -38.73 27.78 2.46
C ASP A 90 -37.56 28.31 3.30
N GLN A 91 -37.29 27.65 4.44
CA GLN A 91 -36.18 28.03 5.31
C GLN A 91 -35.05 26.99 5.33
N MET A 92 -33.97 27.29 6.04
CA MET A 92 -32.89 26.33 6.27
C MET A 92 -33.38 25.20 7.19
N HIS A 93 -33.09 23.94 6.85
CA HIS A 93 -33.49 22.78 7.64
C HIS A 93 -33.03 22.85 9.11
N THR A 94 -31.94 23.56 9.39
CA THR A 94 -31.42 23.81 10.75
C THR A 94 -32.34 24.63 11.65
N VAL A 95 -33.33 25.35 11.09
CA VAL A 95 -34.29 26.15 11.89
C VAL A 95 -35.68 25.54 11.97
N PHE A 96 -35.97 24.48 11.21
CA PHE A 96 -37.31 23.90 11.13
C PHE A 96 -37.83 23.38 12.47
N HIS A 97 -36.95 22.96 13.37
CA HIS A 97 -37.34 22.53 14.72
C HIS A 97 -38.05 23.62 15.54
N LYS A 98 -37.83 24.91 15.20
CA LYS A 98 -38.47 26.06 15.83
C LYS A 98 -39.85 26.36 15.27
N VAL A 99 -40.14 25.82 14.11
CA VAL A 99 -41.31 26.13 13.30
C VAL A 99 -42.42 25.14 13.58
N ALA A 100 -42.07 23.85 13.67
CA ALA A 100 -43.04 22.81 13.94
C ALA A 100 -43.56 22.87 15.38
N GLN A 101 -44.87 22.63 15.54
CA GLN A 101 -45.51 22.52 16.86
C GLN A 101 -44.89 21.39 17.69
N LYS A 102 -44.51 20.27 17.04
CA LYS A 102 -43.80 19.15 17.67
C LYS A 102 -42.67 18.66 16.76
N ASN A 103 -41.64 18.10 17.39
CA ASN A 103 -40.50 17.46 16.73
C ASN A 103 -40.37 16.02 17.23
N LEU A 104 -40.20 15.07 16.30
CA LEU A 104 -39.98 13.66 16.58
C LEU A 104 -38.67 13.21 15.93
N TYR A 105 -37.76 12.72 16.76
CA TYR A 105 -36.47 12.19 16.33
C TYR A 105 -36.47 10.67 16.48
N ILE A 106 -36.45 9.95 15.36
CA ILE A 106 -36.52 8.50 15.33
C ILE A 106 -35.11 7.93 15.19
N ARG A 107 -34.62 7.22 16.22
CA ARG A 107 -33.36 6.50 16.15
C ARG A 107 -33.54 5.17 15.45
N THR A 108 -32.58 4.83 14.61
CA THR A 108 -32.57 3.59 13.80
C THR A 108 -31.22 2.91 13.93
N HIS A 109 -31.20 1.59 13.72
CA HIS A 109 -29.95 0.82 13.72
C HIS A 109 -29.13 1.04 12.45
N THR A 110 -29.79 1.37 11.35
CA THR A 110 -29.17 1.66 10.05
C THR A 110 -29.33 3.14 9.69
N PRO A 111 -28.38 3.72 8.93
CA PRO A 111 -28.55 5.04 8.32
C PRO A 111 -29.84 5.14 7.53
N MET A 112 -30.58 6.24 7.69
CA MET A 112 -31.87 6.44 7.01
C MET A 112 -31.77 7.32 5.76
N TRP A 113 -30.73 8.13 5.69
CA TRP A 113 -30.44 9.02 4.57
C TRP A 113 -28.93 9.03 4.31
N CYS A 114 -28.56 9.42 3.08
CA CYS A 114 -27.17 9.61 2.69
C CYS A 114 -27.03 10.86 1.84
N SER A 115 -26.09 11.72 2.21
CA SER A 115 -25.64 12.80 1.35
C SER A 115 -24.49 12.36 0.46
N VAL A 116 -24.49 12.78 -0.81
CA VAL A 116 -23.38 12.49 -1.72
C VAL A 116 -22.38 13.64 -1.74
N ILE A 117 -21.12 13.30 -1.50
CA ILE A 117 -19.98 14.22 -1.52
C ILE A 117 -19.25 14.04 -2.84
N HIS A 118 -19.31 15.07 -3.69
CA HIS A 118 -18.55 15.17 -4.95
C HIS A 118 -17.82 16.52 -5.06
N THR A 119 -16.90 16.63 -6.02
CA THR A 119 -15.90 17.71 -6.15
C THR A 119 -16.44 19.07 -6.59
N SER A 120 -17.69 19.16 -7.06
CA SER A 120 -18.28 20.41 -7.58
C SER A 120 -18.99 21.27 -6.53
N ASN A 121 -19.04 20.86 -5.25
CA ASN A 121 -19.77 21.61 -4.22
C ASN A 121 -18.84 22.06 -3.07
N LEU A 122 -18.58 23.37 -2.99
CA LEU A 122 -17.70 24.01 -1.99
C LEU A 122 -18.09 23.69 -0.53
N ALA A 123 -19.38 23.49 -0.25
CA ALA A 123 -19.88 23.15 1.08
C ALA A 123 -19.41 21.75 1.56
N ASN A 124 -19.13 20.83 0.63
CA ASN A 124 -18.74 19.46 0.92
C ASN A 124 -17.33 19.34 1.52
N HIS A 125 -16.47 20.34 1.35
CA HIS A 125 -15.15 20.37 2.01
C HIS A 125 -15.25 20.32 3.53
N SER A 126 -16.27 20.98 4.10
CA SER A 126 -16.51 20.96 5.56
C SER A 126 -17.03 19.60 6.06
N LEU A 127 -17.83 18.91 5.25
CA LEU A 127 -18.31 17.55 5.56
C LEU A 127 -17.17 16.54 5.48
N ARG A 128 -16.30 16.63 4.46
CA ARG A 128 -15.08 15.78 4.36
C ARG A 128 -14.19 15.90 5.59
N GLN A 129 -14.01 17.10 6.14
CA GLN A 129 -13.18 17.30 7.35
C GLN A 129 -13.79 16.69 8.63
N ASN A 130 -15.10 16.53 8.68
CA ASN A 130 -15.81 16.00 9.85
C ASN A 130 -16.10 14.49 9.76
N ASN A 131 -15.92 13.89 8.59
CA ASN A 131 -16.08 12.45 8.33
C ASN A 131 -14.92 11.64 8.95
N LYS A 132 -15.05 11.29 10.24
CA LYS A 132 -14.00 10.58 11.00
C LYS A 132 -14.18 9.07 11.08
N LEU A 133 -15.40 8.57 10.87
CA LEU A 133 -15.74 7.15 11.04
C LEU A 133 -16.30 6.58 9.74
N ALA A 134 -15.46 5.87 8.99
CA ALA A 134 -15.90 5.10 7.83
C ALA A 134 -16.76 3.91 8.27
N LEU A 135 -17.84 3.63 7.56
CA LEU A 135 -18.65 2.43 7.76
C LEU A 135 -17.88 1.21 7.22
N ALA A 136 -17.61 0.22 8.07
CA ALA A 136 -16.97 -1.04 7.71
C ALA A 136 -17.99 -2.21 7.73
N SER A 137 -17.75 -3.24 6.91
CA SER A 137 -18.65 -4.40 6.74
C SER A 137 -18.85 -5.23 8.02
N GLU A 138 -17.93 -5.16 8.98
CA GLU A 138 -18.04 -5.89 10.24
C GLU A 138 -19.24 -5.44 11.09
N SER A 139 -19.84 -4.28 10.79
CA SER A 139 -20.95 -3.67 11.55
C SER A 139 -22.13 -3.23 10.70
N CYS A 140 -22.14 -3.49 9.38
CA CYS A 140 -23.18 -3.07 8.46
C CYS A 140 -23.39 -4.07 7.32
N PRO A 141 -24.59 -4.11 6.69
CA PRO A 141 -24.82 -4.92 5.50
C PRO A 141 -23.82 -4.56 4.39
N ASN A 142 -23.37 -5.56 3.59
CA ASN A 142 -22.42 -5.38 2.48
C ASN A 142 -22.85 -4.35 1.42
N ARG A 143 -24.10 -3.88 1.48
CA ARG A 143 -24.67 -2.86 0.61
C ARG A 143 -25.47 -1.87 1.46
N ILE A 144 -25.20 -0.57 1.32
CA ILE A 144 -25.99 0.51 1.93
C ILE A 144 -26.53 1.40 0.81
N PHE A 145 -27.82 1.78 0.87
CA PHE A 145 -28.50 2.58 -0.16
C PHE A 145 -28.44 2.00 -1.59
N GLY A 146 -28.24 0.69 -1.71
CA GLY A 146 -28.10 0.05 -3.02
C GLY A 146 -26.67 0.01 -3.57
N ILE A 147 -25.70 0.63 -2.89
CA ILE A 147 -24.29 0.69 -3.26
C ILE A 147 -23.50 -0.29 -2.39
N ASP A 148 -22.66 -1.11 -3.02
CA ASP A 148 -21.79 -2.05 -2.30
C ASP A 148 -20.79 -1.26 -1.45
N LEU A 149 -20.67 -1.62 -0.17
CA LEU A 149 -19.66 -1.03 0.70
C LEU A 149 -18.30 -1.42 0.15
N ILE A 150 -17.52 -0.43 -0.28
CA ILE A 150 -16.07 -0.60 -0.41
C ILE A 150 -15.55 -0.77 1.01
N THR A 151 -15.54 -2.02 1.49
CA THR A 151 -14.59 -2.39 2.53
C THR A 151 -13.25 -2.00 1.98
N LYS A 152 -12.51 -1.15 2.70
CA LYS A 152 -11.10 -0.90 2.44
C LYS A 152 -10.50 -2.28 2.17
N GLU A 153 -10.29 -2.63 0.89
CA GLU A 153 -9.63 -3.87 0.55
C GLU A 153 -8.36 -3.85 1.38
N LYS A 154 -8.10 -4.94 2.09
CA LYS A 154 -6.92 -5.04 2.93
C LYS A 154 -5.74 -4.99 1.96
N THR A 155 -5.30 -3.78 1.63
CA THR A 155 -4.28 -3.55 0.62
C THR A 155 -2.95 -3.85 1.30
N MET A 156 -2.27 -4.88 0.83
CA MET A 156 -1.00 -5.30 1.39
C MET A 156 0.05 -4.19 1.24
N HIS A 157 0.72 -3.83 2.33
CA HIS A 157 1.87 -2.95 2.25
C HIS A 157 3.06 -3.69 1.63
N TYR A 158 3.91 -3.04 0.84
CA TYR A 158 5.02 -3.71 0.14
C TYR A 158 5.92 -4.51 1.09
N LYS A 159 6.22 -3.99 2.28
CA LYS A 159 6.96 -4.71 3.33
C LYS A 159 6.28 -5.99 3.82
N GLU A 160 4.95 -6.05 3.87
CA GLU A 160 4.23 -7.28 4.21
C GLU A 160 4.39 -8.31 3.09
N PHE A 161 4.34 -7.87 1.83
CA PHE A 161 4.62 -8.71 0.67
C PHE A 161 6.07 -9.23 0.68
N LEU A 162 7.06 -8.36 0.89
CA LEU A 162 8.48 -8.74 1.00
C LEU A 162 8.70 -9.76 2.13
N SER A 163 8.08 -9.53 3.30
CA SER A 163 8.12 -10.49 4.41
C SER A 163 7.52 -11.85 4.01
N ALA A 164 6.40 -11.87 3.29
CA ALA A 164 5.82 -13.11 2.77
C ALA A 164 6.76 -13.81 1.77
N ILE A 165 7.39 -13.07 0.86
CA ILE A 165 8.37 -13.60 -0.10
C ILE A 165 9.59 -14.22 0.62
N HIS A 166 10.20 -13.49 1.57
CA HIS A 166 11.31 -14.02 2.36
C HIS A 166 10.94 -15.30 3.10
N ASN A 167 9.76 -15.34 3.73
CA ASN A 167 9.32 -16.51 4.50
C ASN A 167 8.96 -17.72 3.63
N ARG A 168 8.44 -17.49 2.41
CA ARG A 168 7.99 -18.56 1.51
C ARG A 168 9.12 -19.09 0.63
N LEU A 169 10.00 -18.22 0.10
CA LEU A 169 11.15 -18.63 -0.71
C LEU A 169 12.36 -19.03 0.14
N LYS A 170 12.51 -18.45 1.35
CA LYS A 170 13.65 -18.69 2.25
C LYS A 170 15.02 -18.57 1.53
N PRO A 171 15.29 -17.45 0.85
CA PRO A 171 16.56 -17.27 0.15
C PRO A 171 17.73 -17.35 1.14
N LYS A 172 18.86 -17.90 0.68
CA LYS A 172 20.13 -17.94 1.42
C LYS A 172 20.99 -16.70 1.17
N TYR A 173 20.87 -16.09 -0.01
CA TYR A 173 21.64 -14.92 -0.46
C TYR A 173 20.71 -13.83 -1.01
N TYR A 174 20.67 -12.69 -0.33
CA TYR A 174 19.79 -11.56 -0.63
C TYR A 174 20.56 -10.26 -0.86
N VAL A 175 20.16 -9.48 -1.88
CA VAL A 175 20.74 -8.15 -2.15
C VAL A 175 19.68 -7.07 -2.07
N GLU A 176 20.00 -5.96 -1.42
CA GLU A 176 19.17 -4.76 -1.42
C GLU A 176 19.98 -3.56 -1.94
N ILE A 177 19.47 -2.90 -2.97
CA ILE A 177 19.97 -1.60 -3.44
C ILE A 177 18.98 -0.55 -2.97
N GLY A 178 19.46 0.45 -2.22
CA GLY A 178 18.59 1.48 -1.60
C GLY A 178 18.03 1.05 -0.26
N ILE A 179 18.91 0.95 0.74
CA ILE A 179 18.57 0.45 2.09
C ILE A 179 17.81 1.48 2.91
N ARG A 180 18.12 2.77 2.73
CA ARG A 180 17.63 3.91 3.53
C ARG A 180 17.76 3.67 5.04
N GLN A 181 16.70 3.22 5.70
CA GLN A 181 16.65 2.98 7.15
C GLN A 181 16.78 1.50 7.56
N GLY A 182 16.89 0.60 6.57
CA GLY A 182 17.01 -0.84 6.76
C GLY A 182 15.69 -1.57 6.99
N ALA A 183 14.54 -0.90 6.86
CA ALA A 183 13.24 -1.50 7.18
C ALA A 183 12.85 -2.68 6.27
N ALA A 184 13.23 -2.66 5.00
CA ALA A 184 13.07 -3.80 4.09
C ALA A 184 14.16 -4.85 4.34
N LEU A 185 15.43 -4.42 4.42
CA LEU A 185 16.57 -5.28 4.73
C LEU A 185 16.39 -6.13 6.00
N GLY A 186 15.83 -5.54 7.06
CA GLY A 186 15.58 -6.22 8.34
C GLY A 186 14.53 -7.35 8.28
N LEU A 187 13.78 -7.47 7.17
CA LEU A 187 12.86 -8.60 6.94
C LEU A 187 13.61 -9.87 6.52
N SER A 188 14.83 -9.73 6.01
CA SER A 188 15.64 -10.84 5.52
C SER A 188 16.21 -11.66 6.67
N LYS A 189 16.17 -12.99 6.50
CA LYS A 189 16.92 -13.96 7.33
C LYS A 189 18.12 -14.54 6.56
N ALA A 190 18.33 -14.10 5.33
CA ALA A 190 19.39 -14.56 4.44
C ALA A 190 20.73 -13.89 4.79
N MET A 191 21.85 -14.47 4.34
CA MET A 191 23.08 -13.70 4.20
C MET A 191 22.82 -12.57 3.22
N SER A 192 22.98 -11.33 3.67
CA SER A 192 22.50 -10.17 2.93
C SER A 192 23.63 -9.20 2.58
N ILE A 193 23.53 -8.57 1.40
CA ILE A 193 24.38 -7.46 0.98
C ILE A 193 23.47 -6.27 0.75
N GLY A 194 23.74 -5.16 1.44
CA GLY A 194 23.01 -3.92 1.25
C GLY A 194 23.92 -2.83 0.68
N ILE A 195 23.45 -2.14 -0.36
CA ILE A 195 24.20 -1.12 -1.11
C ILE A 195 23.41 0.17 -1.12
N ASP A 196 23.96 1.23 -0.52
CA ASP A 196 23.31 2.55 -0.46
C ASP A 196 24.34 3.63 -0.08
N PRO A 197 24.45 4.75 -0.83
CA PRO A 197 25.42 5.79 -0.52
C PRO A 197 25.14 6.53 0.80
N ASN A 198 23.89 6.54 1.27
CA ASN A 198 23.45 7.37 2.40
C ASN A 198 22.46 6.66 3.35
N PHE A 199 22.70 5.39 3.69
CA PHE A 199 21.86 4.68 4.66
C PHE A 199 22.08 5.12 6.13
N THR A 200 21.04 4.99 6.94
CA THR A 200 21.04 5.13 8.40
C THR A 200 20.20 4.01 9.03
N ILE A 201 20.83 2.90 9.43
CA ILE A 201 20.11 1.73 9.94
C ILE A 201 19.50 2.05 11.32
N ASN A 202 18.18 1.98 11.41
CA ASN A 202 17.41 2.25 12.64
C ASN A 202 16.59 1.03 13.10
N VAL A 203 16.86 -0.13 12.54
CA VAL A 203 16.17 -1.38 12.86
C VAL A 203 17.19 -2.46 13.23
N GLU A 204 16.74 -3.48 13.97
CA GLU A 204 17.52 -4.69 14.18
C GLU A 204 17.57 -5.50 12.89
N ILE A 205 18.76 -5.97 12.51
CA ILE A 205 18.95 -6.86 11.37
C ILE A 205 19.24 -8.26 11.92
N PRO A 206 18.33 -9.23 11.74
CA PRO A 206 18.40 -10.52 12.42
C PRO A 206 19.42 -11.49 11.83
N SER A 207 19.96 -11.20 10.65
CA SER A 207 20.92 -12.05 9.94
C SER A 207 22.24 -11.34 9.64
N PHE A 208 23.24 -12.10 9.20
CA PHE A 208 24.51 -11.54 8.78
C PHE A 208 24.32 -10.65 7.55
N VAL A 209 24.80 -9.41 7.65
CA VAL A 209 24.70 -8.40 6.60
C VAL A 209 26.05 -7.73 6.36
N LYS A 210 26.40 -7.55 5.08
CA LYS A 210 27.49 -6.65 4.66
C LYS A 210 26.88 -5.40 4.06
N LEU A 211 27.25 -4.24 4.59
CA LEU A 211 26.73 -2.94 4.15
C LEU A 211 27.81 -2.18 3.39
N PHE A 212 27.48 -1.72 2.19
CA PHE A 212 28.36 -0.94 1.33
C PHE A 212 27.81 0.47 1.22
N ARG A 213 28.55 1.44 1.77
CA ARG A 213 28.21 2.87 1.70
C ARG A 213 28.74 3.48 0.40
N CYS A 214 28.12 3.15 -0.71
CA CYS A 214 28.46 3.65 -2.04
C CYS A 214 27.23 3.59 -2.96
N THR A 215 27.35 4.17 -4.16
CA THR A 215 26.34 3.95 -5.20
C THR A 215 26.38 2.49 -5.70
N SER A 216 25.31 2.03 -6.33
CA SER A 216 25.30 0.70 -6.96
C SER A 216 26.29 0.60 -8.12
N ASP A 217 26.44 1.67 -8.92
CA ASP A 217 27.46 1.74 -9.96
C ASP A 217 28.86 1.53 -9.39
N ASP A 218 29.22 2.27 -8.33
CA ASP A 218 30.51 2.12 -7.66
C ASP A 218 30.69 0.70 -7.10
N PHE A 219 29.62 0.12 -6.54
CA PHE A 219 29.66 -1.24 -6.03
C PHE A 219 30.02 -2.23 -7.14
N PHE A 220 29.28 -2.23 -8.25
CA PHE A 220 29.50 -3.19 -9.33
C PHE A 220 30.78 -2.94 -10.14
N GLN A 221 31.35 -1.73 -10.05
CA GLN A 221 32.66 -1.43 -10.62
C GLN A 221 33.82 -1.97 -9.76
N ASN A 222 33.72 -1.89 -8.43
CA ASN A 222 34.84 -2.15 -7.52
C ASN A 222 34.75 -3.47 -6.78
N TYR A 223 33.56 -4.09 -6.72
CA TYR A 223 33.31 -5.32 -5.99
C TYR A 223 32.69 -6.38 -6.90
N ASN A 224 32.91 -7.64 -6.53
CA ASN A 224 32.29 -8.78 -7.18
C ASN A 224 31.23 -9.39 -6.24
N LEU A 225 29.96 -9.24 -6.59
CA LEU A 225 28.85 -9.69 -5.74
C LEU A 225 28.91 -11.18 -5.42
N ARG A 226 29.32 -12.01 -6.39
CA ARG A 226 29.47 -13.46 -6.19
C ARG A 226 30.58 -13.79 -5.19
N SER A 227 31.72 -13.09 -5.24
CA SER A 227 32.77 -13.22 -4.23
C SER A 227 32.26 -12.84 -2.83
N GLU A 228 31.48 -11.75 -2.73
CA GLU A 228 30.92 -11.31 -1.45
C GLU A 228 29.93 -12.31 -0.84
N PHE A 229 29.29 -13.13 -1.68
CA PHE A 229 28.45 -14.27 -1.32
C PHE A 229 29.17 -15.63 -1.30
N ASN A 230 30.48 -15.67 -1.09
CA ASN A 230 31.25 -16.92 -1.01
C ASN A 230 31.06 -17.81 -2.25
N ASN A 231 31.10 -17.18 -3.42
CA ASN A 231 30.90 -17.79 -4.74
C ASN A 231 29.50 -18.31 -5.06
N GLN A 232 28.49 -17.92 -4.26
CA GLN A 232 27.10 -18.28 -4.50
C GLN A 232 26.37 -17.24 -5.35
N SER A 233 25.28 -17.66 -5.99
CA SER A 233 24.44 -16.76 -6.78
C SER A 233 23.51 -15.93 -5.89
N CYS A 234 23.17 -14.74 -6.37
CA CYS A 234 22.09 -13.93 -5.80
C CYS A 234 20.75 -14.64 -6.04
N GLN A 235 20.00 -14.95 -4.97
CA GLN A 235 18.75 -15.72 -5.06
C GLN A 235 17.52 -14.82 -5.06
N LEU A 236 17.56 -13.76 -4.24
CA LEU A 236 16.52 -12.73 -4.19
C LEU A 236 17.20 -11.35 -4.17
N SER A 237 16.68 -10.39 -4.91
CA SER A 237 17.15 -9.01 -4.81
C SER A 237 16.01 -8.00 -4.83
N PHE A 238 16.20 -6.88 -4.13
CA PHE A 238 15.29 -5.76 -4.11
C PHE A 238 16.00 -4.48 -4.58
N ILE A 239 15.44 -3.84 -5.59
CA ILE A 239 15.93 -2.60 -6.22
C ILE A 239 14.99 -1.47 -5.80
N ASP A 240 15.42 -0.69 -4.83
CA ASP A 240 14.75 0.46 -4.22
C ASP A 240 15.71 1.68 -4.14
N GLY A 241 16.60 1.77 -5.13
CA GLY A 241 17.63 2.80 -5.24
C GLY A 241 17.08 4.14 -5.74
N LEU A 242 17.81 4.80 -6.62
CA LEU A 242 17.30 6.02 -7.26
C LEU A 242 16.24 5.64 -8.31
N HIS A 243 15.00 6.12 -8.15
CA HIS A 243 13.87 5.73 -9.01
C HIS A 243 13.86 6.37 -10.41
N LEU A 244 15.04 6.58 -10.98
CA LEU A 244 15.23 7.01 -12.35
C LEU A 244 15.49 5.80 -13.23
N PHE A 245 14.82 5.75 -14.38
CA PHE A 245 14.84 4.61 -15.29
C PHE A 245 16.25 4.06 -15.60
N GLU A 246 17.19 4.95 -15.95
CA GLU A 246 18.55 4.57 -16.34
C GLU A 246 19.39 3.97 -15.20
N TYR A 247 19.05 4.26 -13.95
CA TYR A 247 19.70 3.66 -12.78
C TYR A 247 19.09 2.30 -12.49
N ALA A 248 17.76 2.19 -12.50
CA ALA A 248 17.07 0.90 -12.33
C ALA A 248 17.47 -0.13 -13.40
N LEU A 249 17.65 0.29 -14.66
CA LEU A 249 18.14 -0.57 -15.73
C LEU A 249 19.56 -1.06 -15.48
N ARG A 250 20.46 -0.19 -15.00
CA ARG A 250 21.84 -0.55 -14.66
C ARG A 250 21.90 -1.47 -13.45
N ASP A 251 21.08 -1.23 -12.44
CA ASP A 251 20.95 -2.11 -11.27
C ASP A 251 20.50 -3.51 -11.69
N PHE A 252 19.45 -3.60 -12.51
CA PHE A 252 18.93 -4.87 -13.01
C PHE A 252 19.96 -5.66 -13.81
N ARG A 253 20.57 -5.03 -14.84
CA ARG A 253 21.53 -5.73 -15.70
C ARG A 253 22.74 -6.23 -14.90
N ASN A 254 23.19 -5.46 -13.91
CA ASN A 254 24.29 -5.85 -13.04
C ASN A 254 23.89 -7.03 -12.16
N ILE A 255 22.76 -6.93 -11.44
CA ILE A 255 22.24 -8.00 -10.58
C ILE A 255 22.04 -9.30 -11.36
N GLU A 256 21.44 -9.23 -12.55
CA GLU A 256 21.15 -10.42 -13.37
C GLU A 256 22.42 -11.23 -13.66
N THR A 257 23.58 -10.60 -13.86
CA THR A 257 24.85 -11.31 -14.09
C THR A 257 25.27 -12.24 -12.93
N TYR A 258 24.73 -12.01 -11.74
CA TYR A 258 25.01 -12.78 -10.54
C TYR A 258 23.87 -13.74 -10.15
N CYS A 259 22.81 -13.81 -10.95
CA CYS A 259 21.64 -14.65 -10.72
C CYS A 259 21.72 -16.00 -11.46
N GLU A 260 20.83 -16.91 -11.05
CA GLU A 260 20.44 -18.09 -11.84
C GLU A 260 19.03 -17.85 -12.40
N SER A 261 18.56 -18.72 -13.31
CA SER A 261 17.23 -18.60 -13.91
C SER A 261 16.07 -18.60 -12.92
N GLU A 262 16.27 -19.26 -11.77
CA GLU A 262 15.30 -19.42 -10.70
C GLU A 262 15.36 -18.28 -9.66
N SER A 263 16.35 -17.38 -9.77
CA SER A 263 16.44 -16.21 -8.90
C SER A 263 15.31 -15.22 -9.19
N VAL A 264 15.03 -14.35 -8.22
CA VAL A 264 13.93 -13.37 -8.27
C VAL A 264 14.49 -11.97 -8.05
N VAL A 265 14.13 -11.04 -8.94
CA VAL A 265 14.44 -9.60 -8.79
C VAL A 265 13.15 -8.84 -8.58
N ILE A 266 13.13 -7.91 -7.62
CA ILE A 266 11.97 -7.09 -7.28
C ILE A 266 12.34 -5.62 -7.40
N PHE A 267 11.51 -4.81 -8.05
CA PHE A 267 11.61 -3.34 -8.05
C PHE A 267 10.50 -2.73 -7.20
N ASP A 268 10.82 -1.66 -6.47
CA ASP A 268 9.82 -0.81 -5.82
C ASP A 268 9.31 0.31 -6.73
N ASP A 269 8.25 0.98 -6.29
CA ASP A 269 7.77 2.26 -6.82
C ASP A 269 7.30 2.25 -8.29
N VAL A 270 6.96 1.09 -8.85
CA VAL A 270 6.59 0.97 -10.28
C VAL A 270 5.17 1.45 -10.61
N ARG A 271 4.34 1.83 -9.64
CA ARG A 271 2.92 2.22 -9.80
C ARG A 271 2.68 3.64 -9.29
N PRO A 272 3.09 4.68 -10.04
CA PRO A 272 2.85 6.07 -9.65
C PRO A 272 1.35 6.35 -9.54
N ARG A 273 0.91 7.02 -8.47
CA ARG A 273 -0.52 7.29 -8.22
C ARG A 273 -1.04 8.51 -8.97
N ASN A 274 -0.15 9.34 -9.49
CA ASN A 274 -0.45 10.49 -10.30
C ASN A 274 0.78 10.89 -11.13
N ALA A 275 0.59 11.75 -12.13
CA ALA A 275 1.67 12.20 -13.02
C ALA A 275 2.82 12.90 -12.27
N LYS A 276 2.53 13.55 -11.14
CA LYS A 276 3.54 14.27 -10.34
C LYS A 276 4.54 13.31 -9.69
N GLU A 277 4.08 12.18 -9.17
CA GLU A 277 4.94 11.13 -8.62
C GLU A 277 5.86 10.52 -9.68
N ALA A 278 5.37 10.44 -10.93
CA ALA A 278 6.07 9.85 -12.07
C ALA A 278 7.12 10.77 -12.71
N GLU A 279 7.21 12.04 -12.29
CA GLU A 279 8.16 13.00 -12.85
C GLU A 279 9.61 12.60 -12.56
N ARG A 280 10.51 12.76 -13.53
CA ARG A 280 11.96 12.52 -13.32
C ARG A 280 12.57 13.40 -12.22
N LYS A 281 12.09 14.63 -12.05
CA LYS A 281 12.62 15.55 -11.04
C LYS A 281 11.79 15.46 -9.76
N GLN A 282 12.41 15.05 -8.67
CA GLN A 282 11.78 15.13 -7.36
C GLN A 282 11.52 16.60 -6.98
N THR A 283 10.26 16.96 -6.77
CA THR A 283 9.82 18.34 -6.47
C THR A 283 9.17 18.48 -5.08
N GLY A 284 9.37 17.47 -4.22
CA GLY A 284 8.82 17.39 -2.86
C GLY A 284 7.56 16.50 -2.79
N GLY A 285 7.32 15.91 -1.62
CA GLY A 285 6.24 14.93 -1.43
C GLY A 285 6.61 13.51 -1.86
N ALA A 286 5.59 12.68 -2.08
CA ALA A 286 5.78 11.34 -2.62
C ALA A 286 6.35 11.39 -4.03
N TRP A 287 7.22 10.45 -4.36
CA TRP A 287 7.96 10.44 -5.63
C TRP A 287 8.39 9.02 -5.95
N THR A 288 8.00 8.53 -7.12
CA THR A 288 8.39 7.23 -7.66
C THR A 288 9.34 7.35 -8.85
N GLY A 289 9.60 8.57 -9.31
CA GLY A 289 10.34 8.83 -10.53
C GLY A 289 9.74 8.14 -11.76
N ASP A 290 10.55 7.94 -12.79
CA ASP A 290 10.13 7.29 -14.03
C ASP A 290 10.53 5.81 -14.11
N ILE A 291 10.75 5.17 -12.96
CA ILE A 291 11.12 3.75 -12.86
C ILE A 291 10.13 2.81 -13.54
N TRP A 292 8.84 3.15 -13.59
CA TRP A 292 7.78 2.37 -14.26
C TRP A 292 8.10 2.05 -15.74
N LYS A 293 8.95 2.86 -16.39
CA LYS A 293 9.47 2.59 -17.75
C LYS A 293 10.23 1.27 -17.85
N ILE A 294 10.79 0.77 -16.74
CA ILE A 294 11.50 -0.51 -16.69
C ILE A 294 10.61 -1.67 -17.16
N TYR A 295 9.31 -1.64 -16.85
CA TYR A 295 8.37 -2.65 -17.29
C TYR A 295 8.30 -2.72 -18.82
N TYR A 296 8.16 -1.57 -19.49
CA TYR A 296 8.08 -1.48 -20.94
C TYR A 296 9.41 -1.86 -21.61
N CYS A 297 10.53 -1.41 -21.03
CA CYS A 297 11.86 -1.76 -21.49
C CYS A 297 12.10 -3.27 -21.44
N LEU A 298 11.86 -3.92 -20.29
CA LEU A 298 12.04 -5.35 -20.14
C LEU A 298 11.08 -6.14 -21.04
N LYS A 299 9.82 -5.71 -21.17
CA LYS A 299 8.85 -6.35 -22.06
C LYS A 299 9.27 -6.31 -23.53
N LYS A 300 9.93 -5.23 -23.97
CA LYS A 300 10.39 -5.06 -25.36
C LYS A 300 11.73 -5.75 -25.63
N TYR A 301 12.72 -5.55 -24.77
CA TYR A 301 14.10 -6.00 -24.99
C TYR A 301 14.40 -7.36 -24.36
N ARG A 302 13.56 -7.84 -23.45
CA ARG A 302 13.72 -9.14 -22.79
C ARG A 302 12.37 -9.88 -22.70
N PRO A 303 11.74 -10.19 -23.85
CA PRO A 303 10.45 -10.88 -23.89
C PRO A 303 10.51 -12.30 -23.31
N ASP A 304 11.71 -12.84 -23.07
CA ASP A 304 11.97 -14.08 -22.34
C ASP A 304 11.69 -13.98 -20.83
N LEU A 305 11.76 -12.78 -20.24
CA LEU A 305 11.49 -12.57 -18.82
C LEU A 305 10.00 -12.71 -18.50
N LYS A 306 9.73 -13.19 -17.28
CA LYS A 306 8.37 -13.20 -16.72
C LYS A 306 8.22 -12.03 -15.76
N LEU A 307 7.31 -11.12 -16.09
CA LEU A 307 7.05 -9.88 -15.37
C LEU A 307 5.70 -9.95 -14.64
N SER A 308 5.67 -9.68 -13.34
CA SER A 308 4.44 -9.61 -12.54
C SER A 308 4.36 -8.28 -11.81
N LEU A 309 3.37 -7.46 -12.19
CA LEU A 309 3.08 -6.17 -11.54
C LEU A 309 2.11 -6.40 -10.38
N LEU A 310 2.45 -5.91 -9.20
CA LEU A 310 1.73 -6.21 -7.95
C LEU A 310 1.23 -4.92 -7.31
N GLN A 311 -0.06 -4.87 -6.98
CA GLN A 311 -0.73 -3.69 -6.42
C GLN A 311 -0.50 -3.56 -4.91
N THR A 312 0.76 -3.63 -4.47
CA THR A 312 1.13 -3.30 -3.08
C THR A 312 1.02 -1.81 -2.83
N GLN A 313 0.82 -1.44 -1.57
CA GLN A 313 0.88 -0.04 -1.14
C GLN A 313 2.31 0.36 -0.75
N PRO A 314 2.70 1.63 -0.99
CA PRO A 314 1.87 2.68 -1.59
C PRO A 314 1.86 2.68 -3.13
N THR A 315 2.85 2.07 -3.77
CA THR A 315 3.30 2.41 -5.14
C THR A 315 3.69 1.18 -5.96
N GLY A 316 3.24 -0.02 -5.55
CA GLY A 316 3.35 -1.25 -6.34
C GLY A 316 4.76 -1.83 -6.48
N LEU A 317 4.85 -3.13 -6.74
CA LEU A 317 6.11 -3.84 -6.99
C LEU A 317 6.10 -4.45 -8.40
N LEU A 318 7.29 -4.56 -9.01
CA LEU A 318 7.51 -5.40 -10.19
C LEU A 318 8.37 -6.59 -9.79
N LEU A 319 7.83 -7.80 -9.94
CA LEU A 319 8.58 -9.05 -9.81
C LEU A 319 9.08 -9.51 -11.19
N VAL A 320 10.36 -9.85 -11.28
CA VAL A 320 11.01 -10.35 -12.49
C VAL A 320 11.62 -11.72 -12.21
N THR A 321 11.29 -12.70 -13.07
CA THR A 321 11.76 -14.09 -12.99
C THR A 321 12.10 -14.63 -14.39
N ASN A 322 12.62 -15.87 -14.45
CA ASN A 322 13.16 -16.48 -15.67
C ASN A 322 14.39 -15.74 -16.19
N LEU A 323 15.31 -15.41 -15.28
CA LEU A 323 16.51 -14.61 -15.56
C LEU A 323 17.53 -15.39 -16.39
N ASP A 324 18.45 -14.67 -17.04
CA ASP A 324 19.58 -15.29 -17.73
C ASP A 324 20.85 -14.46 -17.53
N SER A 325 21.74 -14.92 -16.66
CA SER A 325 23.00 -14.24 -16.34
C SER A 325 24.00 -14.18 -17.50
N LYS A 326 23.76 -14.93 -18.59
CA LYS A 326 24.57 -14.88 -19.81
C LYS A 326 23.95 -13.99 -20.88
N ASN A 327 22.70 -13.56 -20.73
CA ASN A 327 22.08 -12.65 -21.68
C ASN A 327 22.78 -11.28 -21.66
N ARG A 328 23.11 -10.77 -22.83
CA ARG A 328 23.81 -9.48 -23.00
C ARG A 328 22.98 -8.45 -23.76
N ASN A 329 21.73 -8.72 -24.10
CA ASN A 329 20.91 -7.83 -24.94
C ASN A 329 20.76 -6.43 -24.32
N LEU A 330 20.48 -6.33 -23.01
CA LEU A 330 20.37 -5.04 -22.32
C LEU A 330 21.70 -4.28 -22.23
N TRP A 331 22.84 -4.98 -22.35
CA TRP A 331 24.16 -4.38 -22.37
C TRP A 331 24.50 -3.85 -23.76
N GLU A 332 24.23 -4.66 -24.79
CA GLU A 332 24.53 -4.36 -26.19
C GLU A 332 23.60 -3.29 -26.76
N SER A 333 22.34 -3.25 -26.34
CA SER A 333 21.36 -2.23 -26.74
C SER A 333 21.26 -1.05 -25.77
N TYR A 334 22.19 -0.89 -24.83
CA TYR A 334 22.06 0.10 -23.75
C TYR A 334 21.84 1.52 -24.29
N ASP A 335 22.70 1.99 -25.20
CA ASP A 335 22.59 3.36 -25.75
C ASP A 335 21.26 3.59 -26.48
N GLN A 336 20.83 2.59 -27.27
CA GLN A 336 19.53 2.62 -27.97
C GLN A 336 18.36 2.67 -26.97
N ILE A 337 18.42 1.88 -25.90
CA ILE A 337 17.38 1.86 -24.86
C ILE A 337 17.32 3.22 -24.16
N ILE A 338 18.47 3.80 -23.83
CA ILE A 338 18.52 5.11 -23.18
C ILE A 338 17.95 6.20 -24.10
N GLU A 339 18.33 6.20 -25.38
CA GLU A 339 17.79 7.14 -26.36
C GLU A 339 16.27 7.03 -26.48
N GLU A 340 15.73 5.82 -26.55
CA GLU A 340 14.28 5.60 -26.70
C GLU A 340 13.48 5.97 -25.45
N PHE A 341 13.91 5.54 -24.26
CA PHE A 341 13.12 5.68 -23.03
C PHE A 341 13.35 7.01 -22.31
N LEU A 342 14.43 7.72 -22.62
CA LEU A 342 14.66 9.08 -22.16
C LEU A 342 14.27 10.14 -23.21
N ASP A 343 13.73 9.73 -24.35
CA ASP A 343 13.14 10.64 -25.33
C ASP A 343 12.06 11.52 -24.66
N PRO A 344 12.12 12.86 -24.80
CA PRO A 344 11.09 13.77 -24.30
C PRO A 344 9.67 13.47 -24.80
N GLU A 345 9.53 12.84 -25.96
CA GLU A 345 8.25 12.42 -26.55
C GLU A 345 7.74 11.09 -25.97
N PHE A 346 8.56 10.36 -25.20
CA PHE A 346 8.09 9.19 -24.47
C PHE A 346 7.03 9.59 -23.46
N THR A 347 5.98 8.76 -23.30
CA THR A 347 4.86 9.10 -22.43
C THR A 347 5.30 9.48 -21.02
N VAL A 348 4.79 10.61 -20.53
CA VAL A 348 5.17 11.21 -19.24
C VAL A 348 4.48 10.49 -18.06
N TYR A 349 3.43 9.71 -18.34
CA TYR A 349 2.69 8.91 -17.36
C TYR A 349 2.23 7.57 -17.97
N PRO A 350 2.14 6.47 -17.19
CA PRO A 350 1.63 5.21 -17.70
C PRO A 350 0.18 5.30 -18.17
N THR A 351 -0.20 4.45 -19.13
CA THR A 351 -1.56 4.37 -19.64
C THR A 351 -2.46 3.52 -18.75
N GLU A 352 -3.79 3.59 -18.93
CA GLU A 352 -4.73 2.71 -18.22
C GLU A 352 -4.44 1.22 -18.43
N ASP A 353 -3.95 0.84 -19.62
CA ASP A 353 -3.55 -0.54 -19.91
C ASP A 353 -2.35 -1.00 -19.07
N TYR A 354 -1.47 -0.08 -18.65
CA TYR A 354 -0.43 -0.38 -17.67
C TYR A 354 -1.05 -0.74 -16.31
N PHE A 355 -1.94 0.11 -15.81
CA PHE A 355 -2.55 -0.08 -14.50
C PHE A 355 -3.43 -1.33 -14.41
N ARG A 356 -4.10 -1.71 -15.51
CA ARG A 356 -4.89 -2.95 -15.60
C ARG A 356 -4.07 -4.24 -15.50
N GLN A 357 -2.75 -4.17 -15.67
CA GLN A 357 -1.88 -5.35 -15.57
C GLN A 357 -1.48 -5.69 -14.13
N PHE A 358 -1.79 -4.81 -13.16
CA PHE A 358 -1.48 -5.06 -11.76
C PHE A 358 -2.41 -6.12 -11.17
N THR A 359 -1.81 -7.08 -10.47
CA THR A 359 -2.53 -8.13 -9.73
C THR A 359 -2.51 -7.81 -8.24
N MET A 360 -3.56 -8.18 -7.51
CA MET A 360 -3.57 -8.03 -6.05
C MET A 360 -2.51 -8.96 -5.42
N PRO A 361 -1.72 -8.47 -4.46
CA PRO A 361 -0.60 -9.25 -3.91
C PRO A 361 -1.04 -10.54 -3.22
N GLU A 362 -2.19 -10.57 -2.56
CA GLU A 362 -2.78 -11.79 -1.97
C GLU A 362 -3.14 -12.82 -3.03
N GLU A 363 -3.75 -12.38 -4.13
CA GLU A 363 -4.12 -13.24 -5.26
C GLU A 363 -2.87 -13.82 -5.90
N PHE A 364 -1.86 -12.98 -6.15
CA PHE A 364 -0.58 -13.43 -6.69
C PHE A 364 0.06 -14.50 -5.80
N LEU A 365 0.14 -14.26 -4.49
CA LEU A 365 0.72 -15.21 -3.54
C LEU A 365 -0.01 -16.56 -3.48
N ASN A 366 -1.29 -16.61 -3.86
CA ASN A 366 -2.08 -17.84 -3.90
C ASN A 366 -2.23 -18.42 -5.32
N SER A 367 -1.68 -17.76 -6.34
CA SER A 367 -1.79 -18.15 -7.75
C SER A 367 -0.83 -19.28 -8.14
N ASP A 368 -1.16 -20.01 -9.21
CA ASP A 368 -0.26 -21.00 -9.81
C ASP A 368 1.08 -20.39 -10.25
N THR A 369 1.08 -19.11 -10.64
CA THR A 369 2.29 -18.37 -11.00
C THR A 369 3.28 -18.37 -9.85
N PHE A 370 2.85 -18.01 -8.63
CA PHE A 370 3.74 -18.00 -7.48
C PHE A 370 4.13 -19.43 -7.05
N HIS A 371 3.21 -20.39 -7.09
CA HIS A 371 3.52 -21.79 -6.79
C HIS A 371 4.62 -22.34 -7.73
N ASN A 372 4.55 -22.00 -9.01
CA ASN A 372 5.59 -22.35 -9.98
C ASN A 372 6.92 -21.69 -9.63
N ILE A 373 6.95 -20.37 -9.40
CA ILE A 373 8.18 -19.65 -8.99
C ILE A 373 8.82 -20.33 -7.78
N LYS A 374 8.03 -20.62 -6.74
CA LYS A 374 8.50 -21.32 -5.54
C LYS A 374 9.05 -22.71 -5.86
N SER A 375 8.35 -23.49 -6.69
CA SER A 375 8.79 -24.83 -7.07
C SER A 375 10.13 -24.82 -7.82
N PHE A 376 10.31 -23.90 -8.78
CA PHE A 376 11.60 -23.74 -9.48
C PHE A 376 12.70 -23.30 -8.51
N PHE A 377 12.41 -22.30 -7.67
CA PHE A 377 13.32 -21.81 -6.65
C PHE A 377 13.80 -22.93 -5.71
N ASP A 378 12.88 -23.73 -5.17
CA ASP A 378 13.20 -24.82 -4.24
C ASP A 378 14.03 -25.92 -4.91
N LYS A 379 13.69 -26.28 -6.15
CA LYS A 379 14.43 -27.29 -6.93
C LYS A 379 15.91 -26.90 -7.06
N LYS A 380 16.20 -25.61 -7.25
CA LYS A 380 17.56 -25.10 -7.42
C LYS A 380 18.28 -24.83 -6.09
N PHE A 381 17.64 -24.17 -5.13
CA PHE A 381 18.34 -23.57 -3.98
C PHE A 381 18.08 -24.28 -2.63
N SER A 382 16.98 -25.01 -2.52
CA SER A 382 16.61 -25.75 -1.31
C SER A 382 17.17 -27.18 -1.31
N GLY A 383 17.76 -27.65 -2.42
CA GLY A 383 18.33 -28.98 -2.54
C GLY A 383 17.29 -30.10 -2.67
N VAL A 384 16.01 -29.76 -2.91
CA VAL A 384 14.95 -30.75 -3.13
C VAL A 384 14.91 -31.10 -4.61
N GLY A 385 15.87 -31.94 -5.02
CA GLY A 385 15.86 -32.66 -6.28
C GLY A 385 16.01 -34.14 -5.98
N LEU A 386 14.93 -34.91 -6.21
CA LEU A 386 14.86 -36.37 -6.30
C LEU A 386 15.74 -37.15 -5.31
N ALA A 387 15.11 -37.65 -4.24
CA ALA A 387 15.60 -38.87 -3.62
C ALA A 387 15.54 -39.99 -4.67
N THR A 388 16.62 -40.20 -5.41
CA THR A 388 16.97 -41.52 -5.91
C THR A 388 17.77 -42.21 -4.82
N ASP A 389 17.30 -43.39 -4.43
CA ASP A 389 17.90 -44.26 -3.45
C ASP A 389 19.35 -44.60 -3.82
N GLU A 390 20.31 -43.77 -3.43
CA GLU A 390 21.74 -44.08 -3.36
C GLU A 390 22.49 -42.89 -2.78
N ASP A 391 22.51 -42.78 -1.45
CA ASP A 391 23.75 -42.43 -0.73
C ASP A 391 23.58 -42.65 0.78
N LYS A 392 23.73 -43.93 1.15
CA LYS A 392 24.26 -44.30 2.45
C LYS A 392 25.76 -43.98 2.44
N GLY A 393 26.14 -42.94 3.17
CA GLY A 393 27.48 -42.85 3.74
C GLY A 393 28.36 -41.71 3.22
N CYS A 394 28.29 -40.56 3.88
CA CYS A 394 29.47 -39.71 4.12
C CYS A 394 29.27 -38.94 5.43
N GLN A 395 29.77 -39.52 6.52
CA GLN A 395 30.15 -38.77 7.72
C GLN A 395 31.51 -38.10 7.47
N GLY A 396 31.63 -36.81 7.80
CA GLY A 396 32.88 -36.05 7.89
C GLY A 396 32.68 -34.58 7.47
N GLN A 397 33.20 -33.53 8.11
CA GLN A 397 34.08 -33.31 9.27
C GLN A 397 33.82 -31.87 9.79
N PRO A 398 34.20 -31.49 11.03
CA PRO A 398 34.02 -30.12 11.54
C PRO A 398 34.96 -29.16 10.81
N ARG A 399 34.43 -28.06 10.26
CA ARG A 399 35.22 -26.97 9.66
C ARG A 399 36.02 -26.22 10.75
N THR A 400 37.22 -26.77 10.96
CA THR A 400 38.51 -26.28 11.48
C THR A 400 38.59 -24.92 12.20
N GLN A 401 39.19 -24.99 13.40
CA GLN A 401 39.70 -23.90 14.25
C GLN A 401 40.63 -22.90 13.53
N GLU A 402 41.14 -23.24 12.34
CA GLU A 402 41.95 -22.37 11.49
C GLU A 402 41.19 -21.15 10.97
N VAL A 403 39.91 -21.32 10.63
CA VAL A 403 39.04 -20.21 10.19
C VAL A 403 38.84 -19.22 11.34
N VAL A 404 38.60 -19.73 12.55
CA VAL A 404 38.46 -18.92 13.78
C VAL A 404 39.78 -18.19 14.11
N LYS A 405 40.93 -18.81 13.82
CA LYS A 405 42.25 -18.23 14.06
C LYS A 405 42.57 -17.11 13.05
N GLN A 406 42.20 -17.26 11.78
CA GLN A 406 42.28 -16.20 10.77
C GLN A 406 41.40 -14.99 11.13
N TYR A 407 40.18 -15.23 11.63
CA TYR A 407 39.27 -14.16 12.06
C TYR A 407 39.79 -13.38 13.28
N ARG A 408 40.43 -14.05 14.24
CA ARG A 408 41.05 -13.36 15.40
C ARG A 408 42.20 -12.46 14.97
N GLN A 409 43.01 -12.91 14.00
CA GLN A 409 44.13 -12.10 13.50
C GLN A 409 43.62 -10.85 12.77
N GLN A 410 42.59 -10.97 11.91
CA GLN A 410 42.00 -9.82 11.21
C GLN A 410 41.36 -8.79 12.17
N LEU A 411 40.73 -9.25 13.25
CA LEU A 411 40.22 -8.38 14.31
C LEU A 411 41.35 -7.64 15.04
N GLN A 412 42.46 -8.33 15.32
CA GLN A 412 43.63 -7.74 15.97
C GLN A 412 44.26 -6.65 15.09
N ASP A 413 44.36 -6.90 13.79
CA ASP A 413 44.94 -5.97 12.81
C ASP A 413 44.03 -4.73 12.62
N MET A 414 42.70 -4.92 12.61
CA MET A 414 41.73 -3.82 12.60
C MET A 414 41.76 -2.97 13.88
N MET A 415 41.89 -3.61 15.05
CA MET A 415 42.00 -2.89 16.33
C MET A 415 43.28 -2.06 16.38
N THR A 416 44.39 -2.61 15.91
CA THR A 416 45.69 -1.91 15.84
C THR A 416 45.63 -0.72 14.86
N ALA A 417 44.94 -0.87 13.73
CA ALA A 417 44.74 0.22 12.77
C ALA A 417 43.80 1.34 13.29
N LEU A 418 42.89 1.01 14.20
CA LEU A 418 41.98 1.96 14.84
C LEU A 418 42.61 2.72 16.01
N GLU A 419 43.61 2.15 16.69
CA GLU A 419 44.36 2.81 17.77
C GLU A 419 45.25 3.97 17.26
N ASP A 420 45.69 3.91 16.00
CA ASP A 420 46.61 4.90 15.41
C ASP A 420 45.93 6.18 14.90
N SER A 421 44.59 6.28 14.90
CA SER A 421 43.86 7.39 14.29
C SER A 421 42.95 8.18 15.26
N SER A 422 43.59 9.12 15.97
CA SER A 422 43.02 10.34 16.59
C SER A 422 42.15 10.20 17.87
N GLY A 423 42.49 11.04 18.87
CA GLY A 423 42.00 11.02 20.26
C GLY A 423 40.51 11.31 20.53
N LYS A 424 39.61 11.22 19.54
CA LYS A 424 38.15 11.24 19.77
C LYS A 424 37.59 9.84 20.13
N TYR A 425 38.39 8.79 20.04
CA TYR A 425 37.98 7.41 20.33
C TYR A 425 38.25 6.93 21.75
N GLN A 426 39.11 7.59 22.55
CA GLN A 426 39.34 7.17 23.94
C GLN A 426 38.09 7.29 24.82
N GLU A 427 37.20 8.25 24.53
CA GLU A 427 35.90 8.38 25.19
C GLU A 427 34.93 7.25 24.81
N ALA A 428 35.01 6.75 23.58
CA ALA A 428 34.21 5.62 23.10
C ALA A 428 34.74 4.28 23.64
N ILE A 429 36.06 4.12 23.74
CA ILE A 429 36.70 2.96 24.38
C ILE A 429 36.35 2.92 25.88
N ALA A 430 36.40 4.05 26.60
CA ALA A 430 35.99 4.12 28.00
C ALA A 430 34.50 3.78 28.22
N LYS A 431 33.62 4.11 27.25
CA LYS A 431 32.21 3.70 27.26
C LYS A 431 32.02 2.21 26.96
N LEU A 432 32.79 1.67 26.01
CA LEU A 432 32.77 0.25 25.66
C LEU A 432 33.33 -0.63 26.78
N GLU A 433 34.37 -0.21 27.47
CA GLU A 433 34.91 -0.92 28.65
C GLU A 433 33.90 -0.94 29.80
N LYS A 434 33.21 0.17 30.08
CA LYS A 434 32.11 0.18 31.06
C LYS A 434 30.97 -0.78 30.69
N LEU A 435 30.63 -0.87 29.41
CA LEU A 435 29.64 -1.85 28.91
C LEU A 435 30.16 -3.29 29.06
N LYS A 436 31.43 -3.55 28.76
CA LYS A 436 32.06 -4.86 28.92
C LYS A 436 32.05 -5.32 30.38
N THR A 437 32.36 -4.43 31.32
CA THR A 437 32.28 -4.71 32.77
C THR A 437 30.83 -4.98 33.20
N TYR A 438 29.87 -4.17 32.72
CA TYR A 438 28.44 -4.37 33.01
C TYR A 438 27.91 -5.74 32.56
N TRP A 439 28.34 -6.22 31.40
CA TRP A 439 27.93 -7.54 30.90
C TRP A 439 28.70 -8.69 31.57
N SER A 440 29.98 -8.50 31.91
CA SER A 440 30.78 -9.49 32.64
C SER A 440 30.27 -9.73 34.08
N GLU A 441 29.74 -8.70 34.74
CA GLU A 441 29.14 -8.83 36.09
C GLU A 441 27.79 -9.58 36.06
N ARG A 442 27.09 -9.54 34.92
CA ARG A 442 25.81 -10.24 34.71
C ARG A 442 25.94 -11.68 34.24
N GLU A 443 27.07 -12.06 33.66
CA GLU A 443 27.36 -13.47 33.34
C GLU A 443 27.86 -14.27 34.57
N GLN A 444 28.19 -13.60 35.68
CA GLN A 444 28.61 -14.22 36.94
C GLN A 444 27.51 -14.30 38.02
N GLN A 445 26.32 -13.73 37.76
CA GLN A 445 25.09 -13.95 38.55
C GLN A 445 24.22 -14.99 37.86
#